data_AF-A0A154PHE3-F1
#
_entry.id   AF-A0A154PHE3-F1
#
_cell.length_a   1.000
_cell.length_b   1.000
_cell.length_c   1.000
_cell.angle_alpha   90.00
_cell.angle_beta   90.00
_cell.angle_gamma   90.00
#
_symmetry.space_group_name_H-M   'P 1'
#
loop_
_entity.id
_entity.type
_entity.pdbx_description
1 polymer ?
#
loop_
_entity_poly.entity_id
_entity_poly.type
_entity_poly.pdbx_seq_one_letter_code
_entity_poly.pdbx_strand_id
1 'polypeptide(L)'
;QIVTDFDLTLTKQHVNGKKVLSSFGIFGKCKQLPQTYSEESKRLYHKYRPIEIDPHLSVEVKAEAMTDWMIAAEKILKGIPFDLNEIEEVVRIYGTDLRDGTKEFFKKLNAAKVPVLVFSAGLGDVVEAILRNQGVLFNNVKLISNFLKHRDGKITGFENDRLIHVFNKNEHAIEQEYFKVLDGRK
;
A
#
# COMPACT_ATOMS: atom_id res chain seq x y z
N GLN A 1 9.44 19.29 2.56
CA GLN A 1 8.46 18.19 2.34
C GLN A 1 8.82 17.02 3.24
N ILE A 2 7.86 16.12 3.50
CA ILE A 2 8.07 14.82 4.14
C ILE A 2 7.78 13.72 3.12
N VAL A 3 8.62 12.69 3.07
CA VAL A 3 8.36 11.44 2.34
C VAL A 3 8.38 10.32 3.36
N THR A 4 7.32 9.52 3.41
CA THR A 4 7.15 8.47 4.41
C THR A 4 6.59 7.20 3.79
N ASP A 5 7.03 6.05 4.26
CA ASP A 5 6.33 4.79 4.03
C ASP A 5 5.03 4.75 4.85
N PHE A 6 4.18 3.75 4.59
CA PHE A 6 2.91 3.54 5.28
C PHE A 6 2.93 2.30 6.19
N ASP A 7 2.95 1.11 5.59
CA ASP A 7 2.86 -0.15 6.31
C ASP A 7 4.04 -0.29 7.27
N LEU A 8 3.75 -0.55 8.55
CA LEU A 8 4.74 -0.68 9.62
C LEU A 8 5.61 0.57 9.84
N THR A 9 5.27 1.73 9.25
CA THR A 9 5.92 3.05 9.43
C THR A 9 4.96 4.10 9.98
N LEU A 10 3.84 4.36 9.32
CA LEU A 10 2.74 5.14 9.89
C LEU A 10 1.84 4.25 10.73
N THR A 11 1.58 3.02 10.29
CA THR A 11 0.83 2.03 11.05
C THR A 11 1.71 1.38 12.12
N LYS A 12 1.12 1.03 13.28
CA LYS A 12 1.85 0.32 14.35
C LYS A 12 2.40 -1.01 13.81
N GLN A 13 3.51 -1.50 14.35
CA GLN A 13 4.01 -2.84 14.01
C GLN A 13 3.25 -3.95 14.74
N HIS A 14 2.86 -3.68 15.99
CA HIS A 14 2.13 -4.60 16.85
C HIS A 14 1.09 -3.85 17.68
N VAL A 15 -0.03 -4.51 17.97
CA VAL A 15 -1.05 -4.07 18.92
C VAL A 15 -1.32 -5.22 19.88
N ASN A 16 -1.16 -4.97 21.19
CA ASN A 16 -1.32 -5.99 22.24
C ASN A 16 -0.52 -7.28 21.97
N GLY A 17 0.74 -7.13 21.53
CA GLY A 17 1.64 -8.25 21.21
C GLY A 17 1.35 -8.99 19.90
N LYS A 18 0.28 -8.64 19.18
CA LYS A 18 -0.06 -9.24 17.88
C LYS A 18 0.41 -8.35 16.74
N LYS A 19 0.98 -8.95 15.69
CA LYS A 19 1.33 -8.25 14.45
C LYS A 19 0.09 -7.68 13.79
N VAL A 20 0.19 -6.46 13.30
CA VAL A 20 -0.88 -5.86 12.49
C VAL A 20 -0.83 -6.41 11.07
N LEU A 21 -1.94 -6.30 10.35
CA LEU A 21 -2.00 -6.58 8.93
C LEU A 21 -1.37 -5.44 8.13
N SER A 22 -0.69 -5.76 7.03
CA SER A 22 -0.37 -4.78 5.99
C SER A 22 -1.63 -4.38 5.23
N SER A 23 -1.55 -3.32 4.42
CA SER A 23 -2.61 -2.93 3.48
C SER A 23 -3.13 -4.10 2.62
N PHE A 24 -2.24 -4.90 2.02
CA PHE A 24 -2.63 -6.14 1.32
C PHE A 24 -3.26 -7.20 2.24
N GLY A 25 -2.78 -7.32 3.48
CA GLY A 25 -3.34 -8.24 4.46
C GLY A 25 -4.77 -7.86 4.90
N ILE A 26 -5.06 -6.55 4.98
CA ILE A 26 -6.39 -6.01 5.25
C ILE A 26 -7.30 -6.28 4.03
N PHE A 27 -6.83 -5.99 2.81
CA PHE A 27 -7.57 -6.31 1.60
C PHE A 27 -7.97 -7.79 1.53
N GLY A 28 -7.08 -8.70 1.90
CA GLY A 28 -7.36 -10.14 1.98
C GLY A 28 -8.47 -10.54 2.96
N LYS A 29 -9.08 -9.59 3.68
CA LYS A 29 -10.27 -9.80 4.53
C LYS A 29 -11.59 -9.45 3.84
N CYS A 30 -11.56 -8.91 2.63
CA CYS A 30 -12.77 -8.65 1.84
C CYS A 30 -13.49 -9.98 1.54
N LYS A 31 -14.80 -10.01 1.78
CA LYS A 31 -15.68 -11.17 1.58
C LYS A 31 -15.97 -11.43 0.11
N GLN A 32 -15.87 -10.40 -0.74
CA GLN A 32 -16.00 -10.56 -2.19
C GLN A 32 -14.83 -11.32 -2.82
N LEU A 33 -13.71 -11.49 -2.11
CA LEU A 33 -12.58 -12.25 -2.62
C LEU A 33 -12.88 -13.75 -2.61
N PRO A 34 -12.72 -14.44 -3.75
CA PRO A 34 -12.97 -15.87 -3.81
C PRO A 34 -11.93 -16.63 -2.97
N GLN A 35 -12.30 -17.83 -2.53
CA GLN A 35 -11.38 -18.71 -1.80
C GLN A 35 -10.08 -18.98 -2.57
N THR A 36 -10.16 -19.11 -3.89
CA THR A 36 -9.00 -19.30 -4.77
C THR A 36 -7.99 -18.15 -4.67
N TYR A 37 -8.44 -16.90 -4.51
CA TYR A 37 -7.54 -15.77 -4.26
C TYR A 37 -6.80 -15.94 -2.93
N SER A 38 -7.50 -16.33 -1.87
CA SER A 38 -6.91 -16.49 -0.54
C SER A 38 -5.87 -17.61 -0.51
N GLU A 39 -6.15 -18.72 -1.17
CA GLU A 39 -5.24 -19.87 -1.32
C GLU A 39 -3.98 -19.48 -2.11
N GLU A 40 -4.15 -18.85 -3.28
CA GLU A 40 -3.03 -18.44 -4.11
C GLU A 40 -2.21 -17.32 -3.45
N SER A 41 -2.86 -16.33 -2.83
CA SER A 41 -2.16 -15.27 -2.08
C SER A 41 -1.30 -15.86 -0.95
N LYS A 42 -1.83 -16.84 -0.21
CA LYS A 42 -1.07 -17.55 0.82
C LYS A 42 0.09 -18.35 0.22
N ARG A 43 -0.12 -19.03 -0.91
CA ARG A 43 0.93 -19.76 -1.63
C ARG A 43 2.07 -18.83 -2.07
N LEU A 44 1.73 -17.67 -2.64
CA LEU A 44 2.70 -16.64 -3.04
C LEU A 44 3.46 -16.11 -1.82
N TYR A 45 2.76 -15.80 -0.72
CA TYR A 45 3.39 -15.35 0.51
C TYR A 45 4.41 -16.36 1.05
N HIS A 46 4.06 -17.65 1.12
CA HIS A 46 4.99 -18.69 1.58
C HIS A 46 6.21 -18.86 0.66
N LYS A 47 6.08 -18.59 -0.64
CA LYS A 47 7.19 -18.61 -1.59
C LYS A 47 8.12 -17.40 -1.44
N TYR A 48 7.56 -16.20 -1.46
CA TYR A 48 8.34 -14.97 -1.64
C TYR A 48 8.75 -14.30 -0.33
N ARG A 49 7.97 -14.44 0.75
CA ARG A 49 8.31 -13.80 2.03
C ARG A 49 9.65 -14.28 2.60
N PRO A 50 10.02 -15.59 2.57
CA PRO A 50 11.34 -16.03 3.01
C PRO A 50 12.47 -15.36 2.24
N ILE A 51 12.31 -15.17 0.93
CA ILE A 51 13.30 -14.51 0.05
C ILE A 51 13.45 -13.03 0.44
N GLU A 52 12.33 -12.33 0.64
CA GLU A 52 12.32 -10.90 1.01
C GLU A 52 13.16 -10.61 2.27
N ILE A 53 13.03 -11.47 3.29
CA ILE A 53 13.65 -11.26 4.60
C ILE A 53 15.00 -11.96 4.77
N ASP A 54 15.46 -12.73 3.78
CA ASP A 54 16.68 -13.52 3.90
C ASP A 54 17.91 -12.60 4.02
N PRO A 55 18.64 -12.58 5.15
CA PRO A 55 19.79 -11.68 5.31
C PRO A 55 20.99 -12.06 4.42
N HIS A 56 20.99 -13.24 3.80
CA HIS A 56 22.09 -13.76 3.00
C HIS A 56 21.92 -13.52 1.49
N LEU A 57 20.72 -13.14 1.04
CA LEU A 57 20.47 -12.79 -0.36
C LEU A 57 20.80 -11.32 -0.62
N SER A 58 21.38 -11.05 -1.80
CA SER A 58 21.65 -9.69 -2.24
C SER A 58 20.36 -8.90 -2.50
N VAL A 59 20.46 -7.57 -2.50
CA VAL A 59 19.29 -6.71 -2.76
C VAL A 59 18.75 -6.92 -4.18
N GLU A 60 19.63 -7.18 -5.14
CA GLU A 60 19.27 -7.42 -6.55
C GLU A 60 18.41 -8.68 -6.70
N VAL A 61 18.85 -9.80 -6.12
CA VAL A 61 18.10 -11.07 -6.14
C VAL A 61 16.73 -10.90 -5.46
N LYS A 62 16.69 -10.17 -4.36
CA LYS A 62 15.42 -9.88 -3.68
C LYS A 62 14.52 -8.98 -4.51
N ALA A 63 15.08 -7.96 -5.17
CA ALA A 63 14.31 -7.02 -5.99
C ALA A 63 13.65 -7.73 -7.18
N GLU A 64 14.35 -8.63 -7.84
CA GLU A 64 13.79 -9.49 -8.89
C GLU A 64 12.65 -10.36 -8.34
N ALA A 65 12.87 -11.04 -7.21
CA ALA A 65 11.84 -11.87 -6.59
C ALA A 65 10.61 -11.08 -6.14
N MET A 66 10.78 -9.84 -5.66
CA MET A 66 9.66 -8.96 -5.29
C MET A 66 8.90 -8.43 -6.51
N THR A 67 9.60 -8.22 -7.63
CA THR A 67 8.96 -7.91 -8.92
C THR A 67 8.07 -9.06 -9.36
N ASP A 68 8.61 -10.30 -9.34
CA ASP A 68 7.84 -11.51 -9.66
C ASP A 68 6.64 -11.69 -8.73
N TRP A 69 6.80 -11.40 -7.44
CA TRP A 69 5.72 -11.50 -6.48
C TRP A 69 4.59 -10.53 -6.82
N MET A 70 4.90 -9.26 -7.12
CA MET A 70 3.88 -8.27 -7.48
C MET A 70 3.17 -8.62 -8.80
N ILE A 71 3.90 -9.12 -9.80
CA ILE A 71 3.32 -9.59 -11.06
C ILE A 71 2.37 -10.79 -10.81
N ALA A 72 2.78 -11.74 -9.97
CA ALA A 72 1.95 -12.88 -9.62
C ALA A 72 0.73 -12.46 -8.80
N ALA A 73 0.88 -11.51 -7.87
CA ALA A 73 -0.21 -10.94 -7.09
C ALA A 73 -1.23 -10.23 -7.99
N GLU A 74 -0.77 -9.45 -8.98
CA GLU A 74 -1.65 -8.83 -9.96
C GLU A 74 -2.43 -9.89 -10.76
N LYS A 75 -1.74 -10.96 -11.21
CA LYS A 75 -2.35 -12.02 -11.99
C LYS A 75 -3.51 -12.70 -11.27
N ILE A 76 -3.38 -12.96 -9.96
CA ILE A 76 -4.45 -13.62 -9.18
C ILE A 76 -5.62 -12.67 -8.86
N LEU A 77 -5.45 -11.36 -9.00
CA LEU A 77 -6.50 -10.36 -8.83
C LEU A 77 -7.37 -10.18 -10.07
N LYS A 78 -6.79 -10.39 -11.26
CA LYS A 78 -7.45 -10.13 -12.55
C LYS A 78 -8.72 -10.97 -12.72
N GLY A 79 -9.80 -10.29 -13.07
CA GLY A 79 -11.10 -10.88 -13.38
C GLY A 79 -12.02 -11.07 -12.17
N ILE A 80 -11.55 -10.82 -10.94
CA ILE A 80 -12.37 -10.90 -9.73
C ILE A 80 -13.45 -9.81 -9.78
N PRO A 81 -14.75 -10.17 -9.73
CA PRO A 81 -15.82 -9.21 -9.48
C PRO A 81 -15.66 -8.60 -8.09
N PHE A 82 -15.65 -7.28 -8.02
CA PHE A 82 -15.34 -6.59 -6.77
C PHE A 82 -15.97 -5.19 -6.75
N ASP A 83 -16.73 -4.87 -5.71
CA ASP A 83 -17.11 -3.50 -5.39
C ASP A 83 -16.08 -2.88 -4.44
N LEU A 84 -15.43 -1.80 -4.89
CA LEU A 84 -14.42 -1.06 -4.12
C LEU A 84 -14.98 -0.50 -2.80
N ASN A 85 -16.30 -0.31 -2.67
CA ASN A 85 -16.91 0.17 -1.43
C ASN A 85 -16.67 -0.77 -0.23
N GLU A 86 -16.48 -2.07 -0.46
CA GLU A 86 -16.19 -3.02 0.64
C GLU A 86 -14.86 -2.69 1.33
N ILE A 87 -13.91 -2.05 0.65
CA ILE A 87 -12.60 -1.69 1.24
C ILE A 87 -12.80 -0.80 2.46
N GLU A 88 -13.71 0.17 2.39
CA GLU A 88 -14.03 1.07 3.51
C GLU A 88 -14.64 0.30 4.70
N GLU A 89 -15.48 -0.71 4.44
CA GLU A 89 -16.04 -1.57 5.49
C GLU A 89 -14.97 -2.43 6.17
N VAL A 90 -14.12 -3.05 5.36
CA VAL A 90 -13.04 -3.92 5.83
C VAL A 90 -12.00 -3.12 6.61
N VAL A 91 -11.69 -1.90 6.19
CA VAL A 91 -10.81 -0.99 6.94
C VAL A 91 -11.42 -0.59 8.28
N ARG A 92 -12.72 -0.37 8.39
CA ARG A 92 -13.35 -0.09 9.69
C ARG A 92 -13.25 -1.26 10.67
N ILE A 93 -13.25 -2.50 10.18
CA ILE A 93 -13.24 -3.72 11.01
C ILE A 93 -11.80 -4.19 11.32
N TYR A 94 -10.94 -4.20 10.31
CA TYR A 94 -9.60 -4.79 10.36
C TYR A 94 -8.47 -3.76 10.21
N GLY A 95 -8.82 -2.50 9.99
CA GLY A 95 -7.86 -1.40 9.93
C GLY A 95 -7.00 -1.35 11.18
N THR A 96 -5.78 -0.86 10.99
CA THR A 96 -4.78 -0.77 12.04
C THR A 96 -4.67 0.65 12.56
N ASP A 97 -4.33 0.77 13.84
CA ASP A 97 -4.00 2.06 14.44
C ASP A 97 -2.71 2.63 13.85
N LEU A 98 -2.70 3.95 13.71
CA LEU A 98 -1.47 4.68 13.44
C LEU A 98 -0.59 4.68 14.70
N ARG A 99 0.72 4.85 14.51
CA ARG A 99 1.64 5.07 15.62
C ARG A 99 1.22 6.26 16.46
N ASP A 100 1.58 6.20 17.74
CA ASP A 100 1.21 7.25 18.69
C ASP A 100 1.84 8.58 18.24
N GLY A 101 1.03 9.64 18.26
CA GLY A 101 1.43 10.97 17.78
C GLY A 101 1.30 11.20 16.27
N THR A 102 1.01 10.18 15.44
CA THR A 102 0.90 10.37 13.98
C THR A 102 -0.20 11.37 13.60
N LYS A 103 -1.37 11.35 14.27
CA LYS A 103 -2.46 12.29 13.99
C LYS A 103 -2.06 13.75 14.24
N GLU A 104 -1.45 14.02 15.39
CA GLU A 104 -0.95 15.35 15.74
C GLU A 104 0.20 15.79 14.82
N PHE A 105 1.07 14.87 14.43
CA PHE A 105 2.12 15.12 13.46
C PHE A 105 1.54 15.58 12.12
N PHE A 106 0.60 14.84 11.54
CA PHE A 106 -0.03 15.20 10.27
C PHE A 106 -0.80 16.52 10.35
N LYS A 107 -1.49 16.78 11.47
CA LYS A 107 -2.19 18.04 11.72
C LYS A 107 -1.24 19.24 11.73
N LYS A 108 -0.08 19.12 12.40
CA LYS A 108 0.96 20.16 12.42
C LYS A 108 1.55 20.39 11.03
N LEU A 109 1.83 19.32 10.27
CA LEU A 109 2.34 19.45 8.90
C LEU A 109 1.34 20.15 7.99
N ASN A 110 0.04 19.81 8.09
CA ASN A 110 -1.00 20.47 7.32
C ASN A 110 -1.12 21.96 7.69
N ALA A 111 -1.11 22.31 8.98
CA ALA A 111 -1.13 23.70 9.43
C ALA A 111 0.08 24.52 8.92
N ALA A 112 1.26 23.90 8.90
CA ALA A 112 2.47 24.49 8.34
C ALA A 112 2.57 24.39 6.81
N LYS A 113 1.53 23.86 6.14
CA LYS A 113 1.48 23.61 4.68
C LYS A 113 2.68 22.81 4.16
N VAL A 114 3.26 21.94 4.99
CA VAL A 114 4.38 21.07 4.60
C VAL A 114 3.84 19.91 3.75
N PRO A 115 4.26 19.74 2.49
CA PRO A 115 3.80 18.63 1.66
C PRO A 115 4.23 17.29 2.26
N VAL A 116 3.32 16.32 2.26
CA VAL A 116 3.57 14.94 2.70
C VAL A 116 3.32 14.00 1.54
N LEU A 117 4.34 13.23 1.17
CA LEU A 117 4.19 12.12 0.25
C LEU A 117 4.23 10.82 1.05
N VAL A 118 3.12 10.09 1.03
CA VAL A 118 3.08 8.69 1.48
C VAL A 118 3.46 7.83 0.28
N PHE A 119 4.63 7.17 0.34
CA PHE A 119 5.15 6.33 -0.72
C PHE A 119 5.18 4.86 -0.29
N SER A 120 4.11 4.14 -0.63
CA SER A 120 3.81 2.80 -0.13
C SER A 120 3.94 1.74 -1.22
N ALA A 121 4.59 0.62 -0.92
CA ALA A 121 4.57 -0.58 -1.76
C ALA A 121 3.32 -1.45 -1.52
N GLY A 122 2.42 -0.99 -0.64
CA GLY A 122 1.17 -1.66 -0.31
C GLY A 122 0.08 -1.48 -1.37
N LEU A 123 -1.16 -1.72 -0.95
CA LEU A 123 -2.36 -1.51 -1.74
C LEU A 123 -2.94 -0.10 -1.49
N GLY A 124 -2.86 0.75 -2.50
CA GLY A 124 -3.19 2.18 -2.42
C GLY A 124 -4.60 2.46 -1.90
N ASP A 125 -5.60 1.74 -2.40
CA ASP A 125 -7.01 1.89 -1.99
C ASP A 125 -7.20 1.71 -0.48
N VAL A 126 -6.53 0.69 0.09
CA VAL A 126 -6.58 0.42 1.53
C VAL A 126 -5.79 1.48 2.32
N VAL A 127 -4.62 1.89 1.81
CA VAL A 127 -3.82 2.94 2.44
C VAL A 127 -4.62 4.24 2.53
N GLU A 128 -5.26 4.63 1.42
CA GLU A 128 -6.09 5.84 1.35
C GLU A 128 -7.28 5.75 2.31
N ALA A 129 -8.01 4.63 2.28
CA ALA A 129 -9.14 4.39 3.18
C ALA A 129 -8.73 4.45 4.66
N ILE A 130 -7.56 3.92 5.05
CA ILE A 130 -7.07 4.03 6.44
C ILE A 130 -6.74 5.48 6.78
N LEU A 131 -6.01 6.21 5.93
CA LEU A 131 -5.67 7.62 6.17
C LEU A 131 -6.93 8.48 6.31
N ARG A 132 -7.96 8.20 5.51
CA ARG A 132 -9.28 8.84 5.56
C ARG A 132 -10.01 8.53 6.88
N ASN A 133 -10.16 7.24 7.22
CA ASN A 133 -10.82 6.80 8.46
C ASN A 133 -10.10 7.33 9.72
N GLN A 134 -8.77 7.45 9.67
CA GLN A 134 -7.97 7.97 10.78
C GLN A 134 -7.96 9.51 10.86
N GLY A 135 -8.57 10.20 9.90
CA GLY A 135 -8.69 11.66 9.87
C GLY A 135 -7.39 12.39 9.58
N VAL A 136 -6.47 11.76 8.83
CA VAL A 136 -5.13 12.31 8.52
C VAL A 136 -4.88 12.51 7.02
N LEU A 137 -5.83 12.16 6.16
CA LEU A 137 -5.76 12.43 4.72
C LEU A 137 -6.10 13.90 4.42
N PHE A 138 -5.19 14.81 4.79
CA PHE A 138 -5.31 16.24 4.54
C PHE A 138 -4.92 16.62 3.10
N ASN A 139 -5.26 17.83 2.65
CA ASN A 139 -4.98 18.32 1.29
C ASN A 139 -3.48 18.37 0.93
N ASN A 140 -2.60 18.50 1.92
CA ASN A 140 -1.14 18.47 1.73
C ASN A 140 -0.57 17.05 1.64
N VAL A 141 -1.38 16.01 1.79
CA VAL A 141 -0.99 14.61 1.69
C VAL A 141 -1.23 14.11 0.26
N LYS A 142 -0.19 13.52 -0.32
CA LYS A 142 -0.23 12.80 -1.60
C LYS A 142 0.15 11.35 -1.35
N LEU A 143 -0.43 10.44 -2.12
CA LEU A 143 -0.21 9.01 -2.00
C LEU A 143 0.31 8.48 -3.34
N ILE A 144 1.42 7.75 -3.29
CA ILE A 144 1.92 6.94 -4.40
C ILE A 144 1.97 5.51 -3.88
N SER A 145 1.20 4.62 -4.51
CA SER A 145 1.10 3.21 -4.14
C SER A 145 0.55 2.37 -5.29
N ASN A 146 0.33 1.08 -5.07
CA ASN A 146 -0.30 0.20 -6.07
C ASN A 146 -1.82 0.30 -5.94
N PHE A 147 -2.49 1.06 -6.81
CA PHE A 147 -3.95 1.19 -6.78
C PHE A 147 -4.62 0.15 -7.67
N LEU A 148 -5.78 -0.38 -7.27
CA LEU A 148 -6.53 -1.36 -8.05
C LEU A 148 -7.08 -0.72 -9.31
N LYS A 149 -6.78 -1.32 -10.46
CA LYS A 149 -7.43 -0.96 -11.72
C LYS A 149 -8.77 -1.67 -11.82
N HIS A 150 -9.85 -0.92 -11.71
CA HIS A 150 -11.21 -1.45 -11.76
C HIS A 150 -11.94 -1.06 -13.05
N ARG A 151 -12.60 -2.03 -13.71
CA ARG A 151 -13.44 -1.82 -14.90
C ARG A 151 -14.62 -2.77 -14.90
N ASP A 152 -15.80 -2.27 -15.24
CA ASP A 152 -17.03 -3.08 -15.41
C ASP A 152 -17.33 -4.00 -14.22
N GLY A 153 -17.12 -3.49 -12.99
CA GLY A 153 -17.37 -4.26 -11.77
C GLY A 153 -16.30 -5.29 -11.42
N LYS A 154 -15.15 -5.29 -12.11
CA LYS A 154 -14.07 -6.27 -11.92
C LYS A 154 -12.71 -5.61 -11.74
N ILE A 155 -11.85 -6.28 -10.98
CA ILE A 155 -10.43 -5.92 -10.89
C ILE A 155 -9.72 -6.41 -12.15
N THR A 156 -8.92 -5.55 -12.77
CA THR A 156 -8.19 -5.80 -14.03
C THR A 156 -6.67 -5.70 -13.88
N GLY A 157 -6.18 -5.44 -12.67
CA GLY A 157 -4.76 -5.32 -12.33
C GLY A 157 -4.51 -4.15 -11.40
N PHE A 158 -3.33 -3.54 -11.50
CA PHE A 158 -3.03 -2.27 -10.86
C PHE A 158 -3.03 -1.11 -11.88
N GLU A 159 -3.23 0.11 -11.41
CA GLU A 159 -3.22 1.32 -12.25
C GLU A 159 -1.80 1.67 -12.73
N ASN A 160 -0.79 1.34 -11.93
CA ASN A 160 0.59 1.70 -12.17
C ASN A 160 1.17 1.01 -13.42
N ASP A 161 1.87 1.77 -14.27
CA ASP A 161 2.70 1.20 -15.34
C ASP A 161 3.85 0.36 -14.78
N ARG A 162 4.37 0.73 -13.61
CA ARG A 162 5.41 0.01 -12.87
C ARG A 162 4.94 -0.28 -11.44
N LEU A 163 4.82 -1.57 -11.11
CA LEU A 163 4.45 -2.01 -9.78
C LEU A 163 5.51 -1.64 -8.75
N ILE A 164 5.07 -1.11 -7.61
CA ILE A 164 5.92 -0.68 -6.50
C ILE A 164 6.09 -1.85 -5.53
N HIS A 165 7.33 -2.19 -5.22
CA HIS A 165 7.70 -3.15 -4.20
C HIS A 165 8.78 -2.56 -3.26
N VAL A 166 9.13 -3.28 -2.20
CA VAL A 166 10.01 -2.79 -1.12
C VAL A 166 11.40 -2.32 -1.59
N PHE A 167 11.89 -2.78 -2.73
CA PHE A 167 13.24 -2.49 -3.25
C PHE A 167 13.27 -1.53 -4.47
N ASN A 168 12.13 -1.03 -4.96
CA ASN A 168 12.10 -0.13 -6.12
C ASN A 168 11.42 1.23 -5.86
N LYS A 169 11.28 1.63 -4.58
CA LYS A 169 10.78 2.94 -4.17
C LYS A 169 11.80 4.05 -4.46
N ASN A 170 12.01 4.33 -5.73
CA ASN A 170 12.92 5.37 -6.22
C ASN A 170 12.20 6.28 -7.23
N GLU A 171 12.92 7.25 -7.77
CA GLU A 171 12.39 8.24 -8.71
C GLU A 171 11.73 7.63 -9.96
N HIS A 172 12.10 6.40 -10.35
CA HIS A 172 11.51 5.70 -11.50
C HIS A 172 10.17 5.04 -11.20
N ALA A 173 9.75 5.01 -9.92
CA ALA A 173 8.44 4.55 -9.50
C ALA A 173 7.48 5.73 -9.21
N ILE A 174 7.95 6.96 -9.37
CA ILE A 174 7.17 8.19 -9.20
C ILE A 174 6.77 8.70 -10.58
N GLU A 175 5.46 8.91 -10.78
CA GLU A 175 4.94 9.47 -12.03
C GLU A 175 5.50 10.88 -12.29
N GLN A 176 5.76 11.20 -13.55
CA GLN A 176 6.29 12.51 -13.97
C GLN A 176 5.42 13.69 -13.49
N GLU A 177 4.13 13.45 -13.27
CA GLU A 177 3.19 14.45 -12.78
C GLU A 177 3.48 14.93 -11.35
N TYR A 178 4.02 14.06 -10.48
CA TYR A 178 4.45 14.48 -9.14
C TYR A 178 5.67 15.42 -9.20
N PHE A 179 6.60 15.20 -10.13
CA PHE A 179 7.76 16.08 -10.30
C PHE A 179 7.36 17.49 -10.76
N LYS A 180 6.31 17.62 -11.59
CA LYS A 180 5.75 18.94 -11.96
C LYS A 180 5.23 19.73 -10.74
N VAL A 181 4.67 19.02 -9.76
CA VAL A 181 4.21 19.63 -8.49
C VAL A 181 5.38 20.08 -7.62
N LEU A 182 6.56 19.48 -7.77
CA LEU A 182 7.79 19.91 -7.07
C LEU A 182 8.44 21.12 -7.75
N ASP A 183 8.43 21.19 -9.07
CA ASP A 183 9.06 22.29 -9.82
C ASP A 183 8.38 23.66 -9.59
N GLY A 184 7.07 23.67 -9.36
CA GLY A 184 6.33 24.89 -9.01
C GLY A 184 6.57 25.42 -7.58
N ARG A 185 7.49 24.82 -6.83
CA ARG A 185 7.79 25.17 -5.42
C ARG A 185 9.15 25.87 -5.24
N LYS A 186 9.80 26.28 -6.33
CA LYS A 186 10.99 27.14 -6.29
C LYS A 186 10.66 28.58 -5.95
#